data_AF-A0A3E4Z8E2-F1
#
_entry.id   AF-A0A3E4Z8E2-F1
#
_cell.length_a   1.000
_cell.length_b   1.000
_cell.length_c   1.000
_cell.angle_alpha   90.00
_cell.angle_beta   90.00
_cell.angle_gamma   90.00
#
_symmetry.space_group_name_H-M   'P 1'
#
loop_
_entity.id
_entity.type
_entity.pdbx_description
1 polymer ?
#
loop_
_entity_poly.entity_id
_entity_poly.type
_entity_poly.pdbx_seq_one_letter_code
_entity_poly.pdbx_strand_id
1 'polypeptide(L)'
;MKYYQLSFTLDKKIRGRYEMPHTISIESKNFLKYISDKAKTISVYFENQKTFYDDMPDNLLGKLLKRSNVIDFMDFTPSCLSLVAVVSNNIKRIFEQLKISKDEYVFKRIFIEGHTEDFYLLFIPMIPDTEFVYPECIFEDMFDNGITKIFNDRVEYYNDPNNYCLKKVTLGNVYNSYDLLYPQGGGFFFSERIINAMQQENIIGYDIIKGGCFYEELHFV
;
A
#
# COMPACT_ATOMS: atom_id res chain seq x y z
N MET A 1 14.64 -11.53 6.22
CA MET A 1 14.48 -10.94 4.86
C MET A 1 14.51 -9.43 4.99
N LYS A 2 14.98 -8.66 3.99
CA LYS A 2 14.86 -7.19 4.01
C LYS A 2 13.59 -6.74 3.33
N TYR A 3 13.04 -5.62 3.79
CA TYR A 3 11.82 -5.02 3.29
C TYR A 3 12.00 -3.54 2.99
N TYR A 4 11.21 -3.05 2.04
CA TYR A 4 11.28 -1.68 1.53
C TYR A 4 9.89 -1.10 1.40
N GLN A 5 9.73 0.16 1.80
CA GLN A 5 8.54 0.94 1.50
C GLN A 5 8.77 1.74 0.22
N LEU A 6 7.71 1.89 -0.57
CA LEU A 6 7.74 2.59 -1.84
C LEU A 6 6.91 3.86 -1.78
N SER A 7 7.40 4.91 -2.43
CA SER A 7 6.63 6.11 -2.74
C SER A 7 6.47 6.23 -4.25
N PHE A 8 5.35 6.79 -4.71
CA PHE A 8 5.19 7.10 -6.13
C PHE A 8 6.19 8.15 -6.57
N THR A 9 6.87 7.87 -7.68
CA THR A 9 7.91 8.74 -8.19
C THR A 9 7.33 10.01 -8.80
N LEU A 10 7.91 11.15 -8.39
CA LEU A 10 7.69 12.48 -8.97
C LEU A 10 8.83 12.88 -9.92
N ASP A 11 9.62 11.91 -10.44
CA ASP A 11 10.94 12.08 -11.07
C ASP A 11 11.05 13.40 -11.82
N LYS A 12 12.01 14.24 -11.41
CA LYS A 12 12.32 15.54 -12.02
C LYS A 12 12.49 15.48 -13.55
N LYS A 13 12.91 14.35 -14.11
CA LYS A 13 13.05 14.12 -15.57
C LYS A 13 11.70 13.92 -16.28
N ILE A 14 10.69 13.38 -15.59
CA ILE A 14 9.33 13.14 -16.10
C ILE A 14 8.35 14.26 -15.63
N ARG A 15 8.72 14.99 -14.58
CA ARG A 15 7.89 15.96 -13.83
C ARG A 15 7.35 17.12 -14.66
N GLY A 16 8.18 17.70 -15.55
CA GLY A 16 7.87 19.04 -16.08
C GLY A 16 7.50 20.01 -14.95
N ARG A 17 6.33 20.68 -15.03
CA ARG A 17 5.81 21.60 -13.99
C ARG A 17 4.86 20.96 -12.97
N TYR A 18 4.60 19.66 -13.07
CA TYR A 18 3.50 19.03 -12.31
C TYR A 18 4.03 18.32 -11.06
N GLU A 19 3.40 18.57 -9.91
CA GLU A 19 3.82 18.01 -8.62
C GLU A 19 3.17 16.67 -8.27
N MET A 20 2.24 16.19 -9.10
CA MET A 20 1.47 14.97 -8.87
C MET A 20 2.14 13.77 -9.59
N PRO A 21 2.18 12.57 -8.96
CA PRO A 21 2.66 11.37 -9.62
C PRO A 21 1.75 10.98 -10.79
N HIS A 22 2.11 9.91 -11.52
CA HIS A 22 1.19 9.35 -12.51
C HIS A 22 0.01 8.74 -11.76
N THR A 23 -1.12 9.45 -11.80
CA THR A 23 -2.31 9.09 -11.02
C THR A 23 -3.44 8.69 -11.96
N ILE A 24 -4.06 7.55 -11.67
CA ILE A 24 -5.26 7.06 -12.36
C ILE A 24 -6.50 7.45 -11.53
N SER A 25 -7.40 8.21 -12.13
CA SER A 25 -8.71 8.53 -11.53
C SER A 25 -9.71 7.42 -11.83
N ILE A 26 -10.33 6.85 -10.80
CA ILE A 26 -11.33 5.78 -10.88
C ILE A 26 -12.67 6.38 -10.45
N GLU A 27 -13.39 6.97 -11.40
CA GLU A 27 -14.60 7.77 -11.10
C GLU A 27 -15.90 6.97 -11.25
N SER A 28 -15.81 5.65 -11.37
CA SER A 28 -17.00 4.81 -11.54
C SER A 28 -17.90 4.90 -10.29
N LYS A 29 -19.20 5.17 -10.49
CA LYS A 29 -20.16 5.29 -9.38
C LYS A 29 -20.18 4.06 -8.47
N ASN A 30 -19.99 2.88 -9.04
CA ASN A 30 -19.95 1.62 -8.29
C ASN A 30 -18.70 1.54 -7.41
N PHE A 31 -17.54 1.99 -7.90
CA PHE A 31 -16.34 2.06 -7.07
C PHE A 31 -16.50 3.07 -5.94
N LEU A 32 -16.99 4.27 -6.24
CA LEU A 32 -17.23 5.32 -5.23
C LEU A 32 -18.21 4.86 -4.13
N LYS A 33 -19.25 4.14 -4.52
CA LYS A 33 -20.17 3.52 -3.56
C LYS A 33 -19.48 2.43 -2.76
N TYR A 34 -18.76 1.53 -3.42
CA TYR A 34 -18.03 0.45 -2.77
C TYR A 34 -17.07 0.96 -1.69
N ILE A 35 -16.22 1.95 -2.01
CA ILE A 35 -15.27 2.50 -1.01
C ILE A 35 -16.00 3.13 0.18
N SER A 36 -17.14 3.78 -0.05
CA SER A 36 -17.97 4.38 1.01
C SER A 36 -18.65 3.33 1.88
N ASP A 37 -19.05 2.20 1.30
CA ASP A 37 -19.80 1.15 2.00
C ASP A 37 -18.87 0.16 2.71
N LYS A 38 -17.70 -0.12 2.13
CA LYS A 38 -16.80 -1.22 2.53
C LYS A 38 -15.46 -0.76 3.09
N ALA A 39 -15.03 0.48 2.83
CA ALA A 39 -13.67 0.94 3.13
C ALA A 39 -13.61 2.35 3.74
N LYS A 40 -14.74 2.88 4.24
CA LYS A 40 -14.83 4.27 4.73
C LYS A 40 -13.97 4.53 5.96
N THR A 41 -13.86 3.53 6.83
CA THR A 41 -13.00 3.57 8.01
C THR A 41 -12.27 2.23 8.14
N ILE A 42 -11.20 2.20 8.93
CA ILE A 42 -10.46 0.98 9.24
C ILE A 42 -11.39 -0.10 9.85
N SER A 43 -12.28 0.29 10.77
CA SER A 43 -13.26 -0.62 11.37
C SER A 43 -14.18 -1.25 10.32
N VAL A 44 -14.75 -0.43 9.42
CA VAL A 44 -15.64 -0.91 8.35
C VAL A 44 -14.90 -1.84 7.39
N TYR A 45 -13.63 -1.54 7.09
CA TYR A 45 -12.78 -2.44 6.29
C TYR A 45 -12.65 -3.82 6.94
N PHE A 46 -12.29 -3.88 8.23
CA PHE A 46 -12.13 -5.17 8.93
C PHE A 46 -13.45 -5.92 9.10
N GLU A 47 -14.58 -5.23 9.29
CA GLU A 47 -15.92 -5.84 9.28
C GLU A 47 -16.25 -6.54 7.95
N ASN A 48 -15.69 -6.04 6.84
CA ASN A 48 -15.94 -6.54 5.49
C ASN A 48 -14.78 -7.38 4.92
N GLN A 49 -13.68 -7.58 5.65
CA GLN A 49 -12.42 -8.14 5.12
C GLN A 49 -12.61 -9.44 4.33
N LYS A 50 -13.49 -10.33 4.81
CA LYS A 50 -13.74 -11.65 4.20
C LYS A 50 -14.29 -11.58 2.79
N THR A 51 -15.08 -10.55 2.46
CA THR A 51 -15.70 -10.37 1.14
C THR A 51 -15.17 -9.15 0.42
N PHE A 52 -14.25 -8.39 1.03
CA PHE A 52 -13.78 -7.11 0.54
C PHE A 52 -13.36 -7.20 -0.94
N TYR A 53 -12.43 -8.09 -1.25
CA TYR A 53 -11.90 -8.22 -2.61
C TYR A 53 -12.89 -8.87 -3.58
N ASP A 54 -13.75 -9.77 -3.10
CA ASP A 54 -14.74 -10.45 -3.95
C ASP A 54 -15.87 -9.49 -4.35
N ASP A 55 -16.30 -8.63 -3.42
CA ASP A 55 -17.32 -7.60 -3.62
C ASP A 55 -16.81 -6.40 -4.44
N MET A 56 -15.50 -6.29 -4.67
CA MET A 56 -14.89 -5.20 -5.43
C MET A 56 -15.43 -5.20 -6.88
N PRO A 57 -15.99 -4.09 -7.38
CA PRO A 57 -16.55 -4.06 -8.72
C PRO A 57 -15.52 -4.41 -9.79
N ASP A 58 -15.91 -5.28 -10.72
CA ASP A 58 -15.11 -5.62 -11.89
C ASP A 58 -15.23 -4.57 -12.99
N ASN A 59 -14.33 -4.66 -13.99
CA ASN A 59 -14.32 -3.83 -15.20
C ASN A 59 -14.30 -2.33 -14.92
N LEU A 60 -13.56 -1.93 -13.89
CA LEU A 60 -13.35 -0.53 -13.59
C LEU A 60 -12.66 0.16 -14.75
N LEU A 61 -13.05 1.41 -14.98
CA LEU A 61 -12.43 2.31 -15.94
C LEU A 61 -11.70 3.41 -15.16
N GLY A 62 -10.40 3.46 -15.36
CA GLY A 62 -9.51 4.50 -14.89
C GLY A 62 -9.22 5.53 -15.98
N LYS A 63 -8.92 6.76 -15.58
CA LYS A 63 -8.49 7.83 -16.46
C LYS A 63 -7.17 8.40 -15.97
N LEU A 64 -6.16 8.42 -16.84
CA LEU A 64 -4.87 9.02 -16.52
C LEU A 64 -5.00 10.54 -16.39
N LEU A 65 -4.55 11.08 -15.27
CA LEU A 65 -4.64 12.52 -14.99
C LEU A 65 -3.41 13.28 -15.51
N LYS A 66 -3.65 14.33 -16.31
CA LYS A 66 -2.64 15.35 -16.72
C LYS A 66 -1.39 14.77 -17.42
N ARG A 67 -1.48 13.55 -17.98
CA ARG A 67 -0.40 12.84 -18.67
C ARG A 67 -0.96 12.11 -19.90
N SER A 68 -0.07 11.76 -20.83
CA SER A 68 -0.44 11.09 -22.08
C SER A 68 -0.12 9.59 -22.09
N ASN A 69 0.83 9.15 -21.25
CA ASN A 69 1.32 7.78 -21.23
C ASN A 69 1.25 7.22 -19.81
N VAL A 70 0.85 5.96 -19.75
CA VAL A 70 0.84 5.12 -18.55
C VAL A 70 2.23 4.56 -18.27
N ILE A 71 2.47 4.18 -17.02
CA ILE A 71 3.72 3.60 -16.52
C ILE A 71 3.44 2.37 -15.65
N ASP A 72 4.48 1.72 -15.12
CA ASP A 72 4.31 0.43 -14.44
C ASP A 72 3.73 0.52 -13.03
N PHE A 73 4.10 1.53 -12.24
CA PHE A 73 3.62 1.71 -10.87
C PHE A 73 3.00 3.11 -10.75
N MET A 74 1.68 3.17 -10.65
CA MET A 74 0.90 4.41 -10.70
C MET A 74 0.08 4.59 -9.43
N ASP A 75 -0.01 5.84 -9.02
CA ASP A 75 -0.91 6.28 -7.97
C ASP A 75 -2.36 6.23 -8.47
N PHE A 76 -3.32 6.39 -7.56
CA PHE A 76 -4.73 6.32 -7.89
C PHE A 76 -5.55 7.27 -7.02
N THR A 77 -6.72 7.63 -7.53
CA THR A 77 -7.70 8.43 -6.80
C THR A 77 -9.12 8.00 -7.18
N PRO A 78 -10.09 8.01 -6.25
CA PRO A 78 -9.93 8.27 -4.81
C PRO A 78 -9.19 7.16 -4.07
N SER A 79 -8.68 7.49 -2.88
CA SER A 79 -8.04 6.53 -1.98
C SER A 79 -9.01 5.44 -1.53
N CYS A 80 -8.50 4.22 -1.40
CA CYS A 80 -9.22 3.02 -0.98
C CYS A 80 -8.30 2.23 -0.05
N LEU A 81 -8.79 1.81 1.11
CA LEU A 81 -7.98 1.02 2.04
C LEU A 81 -7.51 -0.27 1.37
N SER A 82 -6.27 -0.68 1.69
CA SER A 82 -5.61 -1.88 1.14
C SER A 82 -5.25 -1.83 -0.35
N LEU A 83 -5.83 -0.90 -1.15
CA LEU A 83 -5.35 -0.63 -2.51
C LEU A 83 -4.03 0.14 -2.45
N VAL A 84 -3.00 -0.41 -3.07
CA VAL A 84 -1.62 0.09 -2.98
C VAL A 84 -1.26 0.92 -4.21
N ALA A 85 -1.63 0.44 -5.40
CA ALA A 85 -1.28 1.08 -6.66
C ALA A 85 -2.16 0.57 -7.81
N VAL A 86 -2.18 1.31 -8.92
CA VAL A 86 -2.49 0.76 -10.24
C VAL A 86 -1.17 0.33 -10.88
N VAL A 87 -1.08 -0.93 -11.31
CA VAL A 87 0.15 -1.52 -11.81
C VAL A 87 0.00 -2.09 -13.22
N SER A 88 1.08 -2.11 -13.99
CA SER A 88 1.14 -2.77 -15.30
C SER A 88 1.18 -4.29 -15.17
N ASN A 89 0.94 -4.98 -16.29
CA ASN A 89 1.12 -6.43 -16.38
C ASN A 89 2.56 -6.89 -16.09
N ASN A 90 3.58 -6.03 -16.23
CA ASN A 90 4.97 -6.40 -15.91
C ASN A 90 5.12 -6.69 -14.41
N ILE A 91 4.54 -5.85 -13.54
CA ILE A 91 4.55 -6.08 -12.09
C ILE A 91 3.79 -7.35 -11.73
N LYS A 92 2.62 -7.58 -12.36
CA LYS A 92 1.88 -8.83 -12.18
C LYS A 92 2.73 -10.07 -12.52
N ARG A 93 3.45 -10.04 -13.65
CA ARG A 93 4.34 -11.13 -14.07
C ARG A 93 5.49 -11.35 -13.10
N ILE A 94 6.09 -10.29 -12.54
CA ILE A 94 7.12 -10.41 -11.49
C ILE A 94 6.58 -11.21 -10.30
N PHE A 95 5.38 -10.89 -9.82
CA PHE A 95 4.78 -11.59 -8.68
C PHE A 95 4.52 -13.08 -9.00
N GLU A 96 4.08 -13.38 -10.21
CA GLU A 96 3.85 -14.75 -10.66
C GLU A 96 5.15 -15.55 -10.81
N GLN A 97 6.21 -14.94 -11.35
CA GLN A 97 7.52 -15.57 -11.51
C GLN A 97 8.20 -15.84 -10.16
N LEU A 98 8.11 -14.90 -9.22
CA LEU A 98 8.63 -15.06 -7.86
C LEU A 98 7.78 -16.02 -7.01
N LYS A 99 6.60 -16.43 -7.52
CA LYS A 99 5.62 -17.26 -6.83
C LYS A 99 5.23 -16.65 -5.48
N ILE A 100 4.92 -15.36 -5.47
CA ILE A 100 4.40 -14.68 -4.29
C ILE A 100 3.09 -15.34 -3.88
N SER A 101 2.88 -15.55 -2.57
CA SER A 101 1.67 -16.20 -2.07
C SER A 101 0.42 -15.39 -2.45
N LYS A 102 -0.63 -16.08 -2.89
CA LYS A 102 -1.91 -15.44 -3.23
C LYS A 102 -2.68 -14.93 -2.01
N ASP A 103 -2.26 -15.32 -0.81
CA ASP A 103 -2.84 -14.82 0.44
C ASP A 103 -2.30 -13.42 0.80
N GLU A 104 -1.21 -12.97 0.15
CA GLU A 104 -0.55 -11.70 0.46
C GLU A 104 -0.99 -10.53 -0.44
N TYR A 105 -1.68 -10.81 -1.54
CA TYR A 105 -2.11 -9.78 -2.48
C TYR A 105 -3.29 -10.20 -3.33
N VAL A 106 -4.01 -9.21 -3.85
CA VAL A 106 -5.04 -9.42 -4.87
C VAL A 106 -4.79 -8.48 -6.04
N PHE A 107 -4.87 -9.03 -7.26
CA PHE A 107 -4.96 -8.23 -8.48
C PHE A 107 -6.40 -8.20 -8.99
N LYS A 108 -6.92 -7.00 -9.24
CA LYS A 108 -8.19 -6.79 -9.96
C LYS A 108 -7.91 -6.03 -11.25
N ARG A 109 -8.38 -6.53 -12.39
CA ARG A 109 -8.14 -5.87 -13.67
C ARG A 109 -8.83 -4.51 -13.72
N ILE A 110 -8.17 -3.53 -14.32
CA ILE A 110 -8.71 -2.20 -14.60
C ILE A 110 -8.38 -1.81 -16.05
N PHE A 111 -9.31 -1.14 -16.71
CA PHE A 111 -9.08 -0.53 -18.01
C PHE A 111 -8.65 0.92 -17.83
N ILE A 112 -7.71 1.40 -18.63
CA ILE A 112 -7.33 2.82 -18.63
C ILE A 112 -7.77 3.43 -19.96
N GLU A 113 -8.53 4.53 -19.89
CA GLU A 113 -9.03 5.23 -21.08
C GLU A 113 -7.89 5.60 -22.04
N GLY A 114 -8.03 5.22 -23.31
CA GLY A 114 -7.04 5.48 -24.35
C GLY A 114 -5.88 4.47 -24.42
N HIS A 115 -5.87 3.45 -23.55
CA HIS A 115 -4.85 2.41 -23.50
C HIS A 115 -5.47 1.02 -23.69
N THR A 116 -4.74 0.14 -24.39
CA THR A 116 -5.21 -1.21 -24.73
C THR A 116 -4.51 -2.30 -23.90
N GLU A 117 -3.44 -1.90 -23.22
CA GLU A 117 -2.63 -2.74 -22.36
C GLU A 117 -3.39 -3.12 -21.07
N ASP A 118 -3.00 -4.25 -20.49
CA ASP A 118 -3.58 -4.74 -19.24
C ASP A 118 -2.97 -4.05 -18.02
N PHE A 119 -3.85 -3.51 -17.18
CA PHE A 119 -3.52 -2.92 -15.88
C PHE A 119 -4.31 -3.59 -14.76
N TYR A 120 -3.78 -3.47 -13.55
CA TYR A 120 -4.32 -4.11 -12.36
C TYR A 120 -4.30 -3.17 -11.17
N LEU A 121 -5.36 -3.19 -10.37
CA LEU A 121 -5.37 -2.72 -9.01
C LEU A 121 -4.60 -3.74 -8.15
N LEU A 122 -3.52 -3.29 -7.49
CA LEU A 122 -2.75 -4.08 -6.54
C LEU A 122 -3.28 -3.83 -5.13
N PHE A 123 -3.93 -4.83 -4.56
CA PHE A 123 -4.30 -4.82 -3.15
C PHE A 123 -3.31 -5.65 -2.33
N ILE A 124 -2.95 -5.16 -1.14
CA ILE A 124 -2.23 -5.93 -0.11
C ILE A 124 -3.12 -5.96 1.14
N PRO A 125 -3.57 -7.13 1.61
CA PRO A 125 -4.41 -7.22 2.81
C PRO A 125 -3.75 -6.60 4.03
N MET A 126 -4.50 -5.69 4.67
CA MET A 126 -4.05 -5.04 5.89
C MET A 126 -3.99 -6.04 7.04
N ILE A 127 -2.86 -6.06 7.74
CA ILE A 127 -2.64 -6.82 8.97
C ILE A 127 -3.20 -5.97 10.12
N PRO A 128 -4.19 -6.47 10.88
CA PRO A 128 -4.79 -5.70 11.96
C PRO A 128 -3.79 -5.47 13.09
N ASP A 129 -3.95 -4.36 13.79
CA ASP A 129 -3.08 -4.00 14.92
C ASP A 129 -3.15 -4.98 16.10
N THR A 130 -4.15 -5.87 16.13
CA THR A 130 -4.24 -6.98 17.09
C THR A 130 -3.10 -7.98 16.93
N GLU A 131 -2.44 -8.00 15.77
CA GLU A 131 -1.29 -8.87 15.48
C GLU A 131 0.06 -8.22 15.85
N PHE A 132 0.04 -6.98 16.37
CA PHE A 132 1.25 -6.26 16.71
C PHE A 132 1.81 -6.72 18.06
N VAL A 133 3.13 -6.82 18.14
CA VAL A 133 3.86 -7.03 19.39
C VAL A 133 4.15 -5.66 20.01
N TYR A 134 3.12 -5.07 20.65
CA TYR A 134 3.11 -3.69 21.15
C TYR A 134 4.37 -3.28 21.96
N PRO A 135 4.88 -4.08 22.92
CA PRO A 135 6.08 -3.73 23.68
C PRO A 135 7.34 -3.56 22.83
N GLU A 136 7.32 -4.04 21.59
CA GLU A 136 8.42 -3.94 20.64
C GLU A 136 8.13 -2.98 19.48
N CYS A 137 6.94 -2.42 19.42
CA CYS A 137 6.59 -1.35 18.49
C CYS A 137 7.06 0.00 19.04
N ILE A 138 7.40 0.93 18.14
CA ILE A 138 7.74 2.31 18.49
C ILE A 138 6.76 3.22 17.76
N PHE A 139 6.16 4.13 18.51
CA PHE A 139 5.22 5.13 18.03
C PHE A 139 5.83 6.51 18.27
N GLU A 140 5.63 7.46 17.36
CA GLU A 140 6.05 8.85 17.51
C GLU A 140 4.80 9.75 17.58
N ASP A 141 4.78 10.72 18.50
CA ASP A 141 3.70 11.69 18.61
C ASP A 141 3.55 12.47 17.29
N MET A 142 2.33 12.56 16.77
CA MET A 142 2.06 13.20 15.47
C MET A 142 2.32 14.72 15.48
N PHE A 143 2.21 15.36 16.65
CA PHE A 143 2.25 16.81 16.78
C PHE A 143 3.53 17.30 17.47
N ASP A 144 4.18 16.45 18.27
CA ASP A 144 5.46 16.72 18.91
C ASP A 144 6.57 15.79 18.39
N ASN A 145 7.12 16.15 17.22
CA ASN A 145 8.21 15.43 16.56
C ASN A 145 9.36 15.11 17.53
N GLY A 146 9.82 13.86 17.53
CA GLY A 146 10.92 13.37 18.36
C GLY A 146 10.49 12.76 19.70
N ILE A 147 9.20 12.85 20.09
CA ILE A 147 8.69 12.15 21.26
C ILE A 147 8.19 10.76 20.85
N THR A 148 8.97 9.74 21.20
CA THR A 148 8.58 8.34 20.97
C THR A 148 7.94 7.71 22.21
N LYS A 149 6.97 6.84 22.00
CA LYS A 149 6.32 6.03 23.02
C LYS A 149 6.28 4.56 22.62
N ILE A 150 6.40 3.71 23.63
CA ILE A 150 6.19 2.27 23.55
C ILE A 150 5.00 1.97 24.47
N PHE A 151 4.06 1.17 23.98
CA PHE A 151 2.88 0.75 24.72
C PHE A 151 3.03 -0.73 25.08
N ASN A 152 2.50 -1.15 26.22
CA ASN A 152 2.54 -2.55 26.61
C ASN A 152 1.53 -3.38 25.81
N ASP A 153 0.40 -2.79 25.46
CA ASP A 153 -0.66 -3.46 24.72
C ASP A 153 -1.54 -2.46 23.94
N ARG A 154 -2.47 -3.04 23.17
CA ARG A 154 -3.44 -2.32 22.36
C ARG A 154 -4.37 -1.43 23.18
N VAL A 155 -4.74 -1.86 24.39
CA VAL A 155 -5.68 -1.11 25.25
C VAL A 155 -5.01 0.17 25.75
N GLU A 156 -3.73 0.09 26.14
CA GLU A 156 -2.94 1.25 26.52
C GLU A 156 -2.83 2.25 25.36
N TYR A 157 -2.52 1.76 24.15
CA TYR A 157 -2.41 2.61 22.95
C TYR A 157 -3.68 3.41 22.67
N TYR A 158 -4.85 2.75 22.65
CA TYR A 158 -6.11 3.41 22.32
C TYR A 158 -6.71 4.27 23.43
N ASN A 159 -6.25 4.11 24.67
CA ASN A 159 -6.66 4.95 25.79
C ASN A 159 -5.76 6.17 25.99
N ASP A 160 -4.66 6.27 25.24
CA ASP A 160 -3.78 7.43 25.31
C ASP A 160 -4.45 8.66 24.69
N PRO A 161 -4.36 9.84 25.33
CA PRO A 161 -4.98 11.06 24.81
C PRO A 161 -4.26 11.63 23.57
N ASN A 162 -3.00 11.26 23.32
CA ASN A 162 -2.23 11.76 22.19
C ASN A 162 -2.43 10.89 20.95
N ASN A 163 -2.13 11.47 19.80
CA ASN A 163 -2.15 10.75 18.52
C ASN A 163 -0.72 10.41 18.12
N TYR A 164 -0.50 9.17 17.67
CA TYR A 164 0.83 8.72 17.30
C TYR A 164 0.86 8.13 15.89
N CYS A 165 1.98 8.33 15.20
CA CYS A 165 2.35 7.60 13.99
C CYS A 165 3.19 6.38 14.36
N LEU A 166 3.03 5.29 13.62
CA LEU A 166 3.89 4.13 13.75
C LEU A 166 5.29 4.46 13.19
N LYS A 167 6.35 4.08 13.89
CA LYS A 167 7.75 4.24 13.46
C LYS A 167 8.49 2.93 13.34
N LYS A 168 8.19 2.01 14.25
CA LYS A 168 8.64 0.63 14.16
C LYS A 168 7.45 -0.25 14.47
N VAL A 169 7.17 -1.17 13.57
CA VAL A 169 6.19 -2.22 13.77
C VAL A 169 6.91 -3.55 13.97
N THR A 170 6.50 -4.27 15.01
CA THR A 170 6.98 -5.62 15.29
C THR A 170 5.83 -6.59 15.16
N LEU A 171 5.99 -7.61 14.32
CA LEU A 171 5.00 -8.65 14.05
C LEU A 171 5.53 -10.02 14.49
N GLY A 172 4.64 -10.99 14.64
CA GLY A 172 5.06 -12.38 14.90
C GLY A 172 5.84 -12.99 13.72
N ASN A 173 6.71 -13.96 14.00
CA ASN A 173 7.57 -14.61 13.02
C ASN A 173 6.81 -15.36 11.90
N VAL A 174 5.51 -15.60 12.06
CA VAL A 174 4.62 -16.11 10.99
C VAL A 174 4.65 -15.21 9.74
N TYR A 175 4.86 -13.90 9.92
CA TYR A 175 4.91 -12.93 8.83
C TYR A 175 6.31 -12.80 8.19
N ASN A 176 7.37 -13.36 8.79
CA ASN A 176 8.74 -13.17 8.31
C ASN A 176 9.00 -13.84 6.94
N SER A 177 8.16 -14.80 6.55
CA SER A 177 8.21 -15.44 5.23
C SER A 177 7.41 -14.73 4.15
N TYR A 178 6.65 -13.68 4.48
CA TYR A 178 5.78 -12.98 3.55
C TYR A 178 6.59 -11.98 2.74
N ASP A 179 6.24 -11.77 1.48
CA ASP A 179 6.87 -10.76 0.64
C ASP A 179 6.20 -9.40 0.67
N LEU A 180 4.90 -9.39 0.96
CA LEU A 180 4.06 -8.20 0.98
C LEU A 180 3.39 -8.10 2.34
N LEU A 181 3.58 -6.96 2.99
CA LEU A 181 3.04 -6.70 4.32
C LEU A 181 2.43 -5.31 4.35
N TYR A 182 1.26 -5.20 4.97
CA TYR A 182 0.59 -3.91 5.19
C TYR A 182 0.07 -3.82 6.64
N PRO A 183 0.92 -3.50 7.61
CA PRO A 183 0.49 -3.28 8.99
C PRO A 183 -0.47 -2.09 9.07
N GLN A 184 -1.56 -2.26 9.83
CA GLN A 184 -2.54 -1.20 10.07
C GLN A 184 -1.89 0.07 10.61
N GLY A 185 -2.19 1.21 9.98
CA GLY A 185 -1.64 2.50 10.38
C GLY A 185 -0.18 2.73 9.98
N GLY A 186 0.44 1.75 9.32
CA GLY A 186 1.76 1.86 8.71
C GLY A 186 1.71 1.95 7.18
N GLY A 187 2.88 1.90 6.55
CA GLY A 187 3.06 1.82 5.11
C GLY A 187 3.07 0.39 4.56
N PHE A 188 3.18 0.28 3.24
CA PHE A 188 3.28 -1.01 2.53
C PHE A 188 4.74 -1.44 2.40
N PHE A 189 5.03 -2.69 2.76
CA PHE A 189 6.37 -3.26 2.70
C PHE A 189 6.45 -4.31 1.60
N PHE A 190 7.50 -4.20 0.78
CA PHE A 190 7.84 -5.13 -0.29
C PHE A 190 9.19 -5.78 0.05
N SER A 191 9.28 -7.09 -0.09
CA SER A 191 10.53 -7.81 0.13
C SER A 191 11.61 -7.43 -0.87
N GLU A 192 12.87 -7.58 -0.45
CA GLU A 192 14.05 -7.34 -1.28
C GLU A 192 14.01 -8.09 -2.62
N ARG A 193 13.43 -9.30 -2.67
CA ARG A 193 13.33 -10.06 -3.92
C ARG A 193 12.36 -9.43 -4.93
N ILE A 194 11.26 -8.84 -4.46
CA ILE A 194 10.36 -8.08 -5.34
C ILE A 194 11.07 -6.84 -5.86
N ILE A 195 11.73 -6.09 -5.00
CA ILE A 195 12.46 -4.87 -5.39
C ILE A 195 13.55 -5.18 -6.41
N ASN A 196 14.34 -6.23 -6.17
CA ASN A 196 15.40 -6.65 -7.09
C ASN A 196 14.82 -7.04 -8.46
N ALA A 197 13.70 -7.76 -8.51
CA ALA A 197 13.04 -8.11 -9.77
C ALA A 197 12.47 -6.88 -10.49
N MET A 198 11.87 -5.94 -9.76
CA MET A 198 11.41 -4.66 -10.32
C MET A 198 12.55 -3.85 -10.94
N GLN A 199 13.72 -3.84 -10.30
CA GLN A 199 14.91 -3.17 -10.85
C GLN A 199 15.46 -3.89 -12.09
N GLN A 200 15.50 -5.23 -12.08
CA GLN A 200 15.96 -6.03 -13.21
C GLN A 200 15.07 -5.85 -14.45
N GLU A 201 13.75 -5.79 -14.26
CA GLU A 201 12.77 -5.57 -15.32
C GLU A 201 12.57 -4.08 -15.68
N ASN A 202 13.36 -3.18 -15.09
CA ASN A 202 13.31 -1.73 -15.32
C ASN A 202 11.92 -1.11 -15.07
N ILE A 203 11.22 -1.59 -14.06
CA ILE A 203 9.93 -1.03 -13.63
C ILE A 203 10.12 0.44 -13.24
N ILE A 204 9.20 1.29 -13.70
CA ILE A 204 9.21 2.73 -13.40
C ILE A 204 7.97 3.18 -12.61
N GLY A 205 8.08 4.33 -11.95
CA GLY A 205 6.99 4.96 -11.19
C GLY A 205 7.08 4.83 -9.68
N TYR A 206 8.18 4.28 -9.14
CA TYR A 206 8.41 4.15 -7.71
C TYR A 206 9.82 4.59 -7.29
N ASP A 207 9.91 5.14 -6.08
CA ASP A 207 11.14 5.42 -5.36
C ASP A 207 11.14 4.64 -4.06
N ILE A 208 12.31 4.13 -3.66
CA ILE A 208 12.48 3.49 -2.34
C ILE A 208 12.57 4.58 -1.28
N ILE A 209 11.70 4.50 -0.27
CA ILE A 209 11.75 5.37 0.90
C ILE A 209 12.97 5.00 1.75
N LYS A 210 13.81 5.98 2.06
CA LYS A 210 15.06 5.80 2.83
C LYS A 210 15.04 6.45 4.21
N GLY A 211 13.93 7.10 4.58
CA GLY A 211 13.79 7.87 5.81
C GLY A 211 12.69 8.93 5.70
N GLY A 212 12.53 9.72 6.75
CA GLY A 212 11.55 10.80 6.83
C GLY A 212 10.37 10.49 7.76
N CYS A 213 9.39 11.39 7.79
CA CYS A 213 8.25 11.30 8.72
C CYS A 213 7.44 10.00 8.53
N PHE A 214 7.28 9.55 7.29
CA PHE A 214 6.49 8.37 6.93
C PHE A 214 7.31 7.08 6.73
N TYR A 215 8.61 7.11 7.07
CA TYR A 215 9.42 5.89 7.06
C TYR A 215 9.19 5.10 8.34
N GLU A 216 9.04 3.79 8.17
CA GLU A 216 8.81 2.82 9.23
C GLU A 216 9.78 1.66 9.13
N GLU A 217 10.21 1.19 10.30
CA GLU A 217 10.98 -0.04 10.46
C GLU A 217 10.04 -1.23 10.68
N LEU A 218 10.37 -2.37 10.08
CA LEU A 218 9.61 -3.62 10.20
C LEU A 218 10.47 -4.71 10.83
N HIS A 219 9.99 -5.27 11.93
CA HIS A 219 10.67 -6.29 12.72
C HIS A 219 9.78 -7.52 12.94
N PHE A 220 10.42 -8.67 13.23
CA PHE A 220 9.74 -9.92 13.51
C PHE A 220 10.31 -10.58 14.76
N VAL A 221 9.45 -11.22 15.56
CA VAL A 221 9.81 -12.00 16.76
C VAL A 221 9.10 -13.33 16.86
#